data_AF-L0HIF0-F1
#
_entry.id   AF-L0HIF0-F1
#
_cell.length_a   1.000
_cell.length_b   1.000
_cell.length_c   1.000
_cell.angle_alpha   90.00
_cell.angle_beta   90.00
_cell.angle_gamma   90.00
#
_symmetry.space_group_name_H-M   'P 1'
#
loop_
_entity.id
_entity.type
_entity.pdbx_description
1 polymer ?
#
loop_
_entity_poly.entity_id
_entity_poly.type
_entity_poly.pdbx_seq_one_letter_code
_entity_poly.pdbx_strand_id
1 'polypeptide(L)'
;MYLIIRCPQCVTFTYVDNFQRWKLCPTCGHAYEVSKAPMYLEVQDHHEAEHIVRQMEKHLHANKKKDFSAEEKEELRHHYTTALKQRQQQHPVH
;
A
#
# COMPACT_ATOMS: atom_id res chain seq x y z
N MET A 1 4.39 -10.67 -4.13
CA MET A 1 3.95 -9.76 -3.06
C MET A 1 4.29 -8.35 -3.46
N TYR A 2 3.38 -7.41 -3.22
CA TYR A 2 3.51 -6.02 -3.60
C TYR A 2 3.46 -5.13 -2.36
N LEU A 3 4.28 -4.09 -2.33
CA LEU A 3 4.32 -3.10 -1.28
C LEU A 3 3.50 -1.88 -1.70
N ILE A 4 2.52 -1.49 -0.89
CA ILE A 4 1.81 -0.23 -1.02
C ILE A 4 2.66 0.86 -0.40
N ILE A 5 3.08 1.82 -1.23
CA ILE A 5 3.99 2.89 -0.83
C ILE A 5 3.50 4.25 -1.31
N ARG A 6 4.14 5.31 -0.81
CA ARG A 6 4.02 6.64 -1.40
C ARG A 6 5.33 7.08 -2.04
N CYS A 7 5.21 7.87 -3.11
CA CYS A 7 6.36 8.60 -3.62
C CYS A 7 6.86 9.57 -2.54
N PRO A 8 8.16 9.55 -2.18
CA PRO A 8 8.71 10.47 -1.17
C PRO A 8 8.66 11.95 -1.62
N GLN A 9 8.55 12.20 -2.92
CA GLN A 9 8.54 13.54 -3.51
C GLN A 9 7.11 14.11 -3.65
N CYS A 10 6.25 13.45 -4.43
CA CYS A 10 4.91 13.98 -4.76
C CYS A 10 3.78 13.33 -3.95
N VAL A 11 4.12 12.49 -2.97
CA VAL A 11 3.20 11.81 -2.04
C VAL A 11 2.06 11.01 -2.68
N THR A 12 2.11 10.76 -3.99
CA THR A 12 1.14 9.93 -4.70
C THR A 12 1.27 8.49 -4.25
N PHE A 13 0.13 7.81 -4.06
CA PHE A 13 0.12 6.38 -3.77
C PHE A 13 0.52 5.58 -5.00
N THR A 14 1.25 4.50 -4.74
CA THR A 14 1.64 3.55 -5.77
C THR A 14 1.92 2.21 -5.10
N TYR A 15 2.13 1.18 -5.91
CA TYR A 15 2.57 -0.11 -5.42
C TYR A 15 3.80 -0.57 -6.20
N VAL A 16 4.58 -1.44 -5.60
CA VAL A 16 5.83 -1.95 -6.20
C VAL A 16 6.00 -3.41 -5.82
N ASP A 17 6.56 -4.21 -6.72
CA ASP A 17 6.91 -5.58 -6.38
C ASP A 17 8.03 -5.58 -5.32
N ASN A 18 7.95 -6.48 -4.32
CA ASN A 18 8.86 -6.42 -3.16
C ASN A 18 10.34 -6.65 -3.51
N PHE A 19 10.64 -7.23 -4.68
CA PHE A 19 12.00 -7.50 -5.12
C PHE A 19 12.64 -6.29 -5.82
N GLN A 20 11.84 -5.26 -6.16
CA GLN A 20 12.35 -4.05 -6.80
C GLN A 20 13.02 -3.12 -5.79
N ARG A 21 14.31 -2.83 -6.01
CA ARG A 21 15.09 -1.92 -5.16
C ARG A 21 14.84 -0.44 -5.47
N TRP A 22 14.54 -0.12 -6.71
CA TRP A 22 14.35 1.23 -7.21
C TRP A 22 13.01 1.37 -7.92
N LYS A 23 12.41 2.54 -7.82
CA LYS A 23 11.16 2.87 -8.51
C LYS A 23 11.22 4.28 -9.09
N LEU A 24 10.76 4.41 -10.33
CA LEU A 24 10.44 5.68 -10.95
C LEU A 24 8.97 6.03 -10.68
N CYS A 25 8.71 7.20 -10.09
CA CYS A 25 7.35 7.67 -9.91
C CYS A 25 6.73 8.01 -11.28
N PRO A 26 5.62 7.37 -11.68
CA PRO A 26 4.98 7.69 -12.95
C PRO A 26 4.33 9.08 -12.95
N THR A 27 4.05 9.65 -11.77
CA THR A 27 3.38 10.95 -11.63
C THR A 27 4.34 12.13 -11.72
N CYS A 28 5.49 12.07 -11.06
CA CYS A 28 6.42 13.20 -10.98
C CYS A 28 7.81 12.93 -11.58
N GLY A 29 8.08 11.71 -12.05
CA GLY A 29 9.38 11.34 -12.63
C GLY A 29 10.52 11.20 -11.60
N HIS A 30 10.25 11.29 -10.31
CA HIS A 30 11.28 11.09 -9.28
C HIS A 30 11.66 9.61 -9.17
N ALA A 31 12.95 9.30 -9.28
CA ALA A 31 13.49 7.97 -9.05
C ALA A 31 14.00 7.85 -7.61
N TYR A 32 13.61 6.79 -6.90
CA TYR A 32 13.92 6.60 -5.48
C TYR A 32 14.11 5.13 -5.12
N GLU A 33 14.87 4.89 -4.04
CA GLU A 33 14.99 3.58 -3.41
C GLU A 33 13.68 3.22 -2.71
N VAL A 34 13.16 2.02 -2.97
CA VAL A 34 11.89 1.55 -2.39
C VAL A 34 11.97 1.49 -0.86
N SER A 35 13.12 1.11 -0.30
CA SER A 35 13.36 1.05 1.15
C SER A 35 13.25 2.40 1.87
N LYS A 36 13.39 3.52 1.14
CA LYS A 36 13.27 4.88 1.67
C LYS A 36 11.85 5.44 1.53
N ALA A 37 10.97 4.75 0.79
CA ALA A 37 9.60 5.16 0.61
C ALA A 37 8.73 4.77 1.82
N PRO A 38 7.78 5.62 2.24
CA PRO A 38 6.80 5.23 3.25
C PRO A 38 6.00 4.01 2.78
N MET A 39 6.09 2.90 3.52
CA MET A 39 5.36 1.66 3.27
C MET A 39 4.14 1.55 4.20
N TYR A 40 3.01 1.14 3.63
CA TYR A 40 1.72 1.06 4.32
C TYR A 40 1.30 -0.39 4.56
N LEU A 41 1.32 -1.19 3.48
CA LEU A 41 0.83 -2.56 3.46
C LEU A 41 1.70 -3.40 2.52
N GLU A 42 1.81 -4.69 2.82
CA GLU A 42 2.31 -5.70 1.90
C GLU A 42 1.14 -6.60 1.50
N VAL A 43 0.92 -6.77 0.20
CA VAL A 43 -0.23 -7.48 -0.36
C VAL A 43 0.22 -8.62 -1.27
N GLN A 44 -0.64 -9.59 -1.55
CA GLN A 44 -0.19 -10.82 -2.20
C GLN A 44 0.08 -10.61 -3.70
N ASP A 45 -0.86 -9.97 -4.39
CA ASP A 45 -0.84 -9.78 -5.84
C ASP A 45 -1.11 -8.34 -6.28
N HIS A 46 -0.89 -8.06 -7.57
CA HIS A 46 -0.99 -6.70 -8.11
C HIS A 46 -2.43 -6.20 -8.26
N HIS A 47 -3.41 -7.10 -8.43
CA HIS A 47 -4.81 -6.72 -8.53
C HIS A 47 -5.33 -6.22 -7.18
N GLU A 48 -4.96 -6.93 -6.10
CA GLU A 48 -5.21 -6.49 -4.73
C GLU A 48 -4.51 -5.16 -4.46
N ALA A 49 -3.25 -5.02 -4.89
CA ALA A 49 -2.50 -3.79 -4.71
C ALA A 49 -3.17 -2.57 -5.37
N GLU A 50 -3.59 -2.71 -6.62
CA GLU A 50 -4.28 -1.66 -7.34
C GLU A 50 -5.63 -1.30 -6.69
N HIS A 51 -6.37 -2.30 -6.22
CA HIS A 51 -7.63 -2.08 -5.53
C HIS A 51 -7.43 -1.30 -4.23
N ILE A 52 -6.46 -1.69 -3.41
CA ILE A 52 -6.16 -1.06 -2.12
C ILE A 52 -5.69 0.39 -2.32
N VAL A 53 -4.80 0.67 -3.29
CA VAL A 53 -4.38 2.04 -3.61
C VAL A 53 -5.60 2.92 -3.90
N ARG A 54 -6.51 2.48 -4.77
CA ARG A 54 -7.72 3.23 -5.12
C ARG A 54 -8.62 3.46 -3.91
N GLN A 55 -8.78 2.47 -3.04
CA GLN A 55 -9.56 2.59 -1.81
C GLN A 55 -8.95 3.60 -0.83
N MET A 56 -7.62 3.55 -0.64
CA MET A 56 -6.90 4.48 0.23
C MET A 56 -6.99 5.92 -0.29
N GLU A 57 -6.80 6.13 -1.59
CA GLU A 57 -6.97 7.44 -2.22
C GLU A 57 -8.39 7.98 -2.06
N LYS A 58 -9.40 7.15 -2.32
CA LYS A 58 -10.81 7.51 -2.14
C LYS A 58 -11.11 7.88 -0.69
N HIS A 59 -10.59 7.11 0.26
CA HIS A 59 -10.81 7.35 1.70
C HIS A 59 -10.21 8.69 2.13
N LEU A 60 -8.96 8.98 1.75
CA LEU A 60 -8.33 10.25 2.07
C LEU A 60 -9.05 11.43 1.42
N HIS A 61 -9.44 11.29 0.15
CA HIS A 61 -10.19 12.32 -0.56
C HIS A 61 -11.54 12.61 0.13
N ALA A 62 -12.31 11.56 0.48
CA ALA A 62 -13.59 11.71 1.17
C ALA A 62 -13.46 12.40 2.54
N ASN A 63 -12.38 12.13 3.26
CA ASN A 63 -12.10 12.72 4.57
C ASN A 63 -11.26 14.01 4.52
N LYS A 64 -10.98 14.53 3.31
CA LYS A 64 -10.12 15.72 3.07
C LYS A 64 -8.75 15.62 3.75
N LYS A 65 -8.23 14.40 3.90
CA LYS A 65 -6.92 14.12 4.48
C LYS A 65 -5.86 14.06 3.39
N LYS A 66 -4.65 14.55 3.70
CA LYS A 66 -3.49 14.45 2.80
C LYS A 66 -2.74 13.14 2.98
N ASP A 67 -2.74 12.59 4.18
CA ASP A 67 -2.13 11.30 4.52
C ASP A 67 -2.85 10.67 5.72
N PHE A 68 -2.57 9.39 5.96
CA PHE A 68 -2.95 8.68 7.18
C PHE A 68 -2.01 9.04 8.34
N SER A 69 -2.58 9.20 9.53
CA SER A 69 -1.81 9.34 10.77
C SER A 69 -1.03 8.05 11.08
N ALA A 70 -0.11 8.11 12.05
CA ALA A 70 0.62 6.92 12.50
C ALA A 70 -0.34 5.84 13.07
N GLU A 71 -1.37 6.28 13.80
CA GLU A 71 -2.41 5.43 14.37
C GLU A 71 -3.24 4.76 13.24
N GLU A 72 -3.71 5.55 12.27
CA GLU A 72 -4.48 5.02 11.14
C GLU A 72 -3.66 4.02 10.30
N LYS A 73 -2.35 4.26 10.14
CA LYS A 73 -1.43 3.34 9.46
C LYS A 73 -1.32 2.01 10.21
N GLU A 74 -1.29 2.04 11.54
CA GLU A 74 -1.25 0.82 12.36
C GLU A 74 -2.59 0.07 12.31
N GLU A 75 -3.71 0.77 12.41
CA GLU A 75 -5.04 0.19 12.24
C GLU A 75 -5.19 -0.47 10.86
N LEU A 76 -4.76 0.21 9.79
CA LEU A 76 -4.74 -0.35 8.43
C LEU A 76 -3.98 -1.68 8.37
N ARG A 77 -2.77 -1.73 8.94
CA ARG A 77 -1.96 -2.97 8.99
C ARG A 77 -2.68 -4.06 9.79
N HIS A 78 -3.26 -3.71 10.92
CA HIS A 78 -3.95 -4.64 11.80
C HIS A 78 -5.20 -5.25 11.13
N HIS A 79 -6.04 -4.40 10.54
CA HIS A 79 -7.25 -4.82 9.84
C HIS A 79 -6.92 -5.72 8.65
N TYR A 80 -5.91 -5.35 7.86
CA TYR A 80 -5.49 -6.15 6.72
C TYR A 80 -4.92 -7.51 7.14
N THR A 81 -4.05 -7.55 8.14
CA THR A 81 -3.49 -8.81 8.68
C THR A 81 -4.58 -9.72 9.23
N THR A 82 -5.58 -9.16 9.91
CA THR A 82 -6.71 -9.91 10.46
C THR A 82 -7.58 -10.49 9.34
N ALA A 83 -7.88 -9.70 8.30
CA ALA A 83 -8.64 -10.15 7.15
C ALA A 83 -7.91 -11.28 6.38
N LEU A 84 -6.58 -11.20 6.25
CA LEU A 84 -5.77 -12.27 5.66
C LEU A 84 -5.89 -13.58 6.46
N LYS A 85 -5.77 -13.51 7.79
CA LYS A 85 -5.92 -14.69 8.66
C LYS A 85 -7.30 -15.32 8.53
N GLN A 86 -8.36 -14.52 8.46
CA GLN A 86 -9.72 -15.01 8.28
C GLN A 86 -9.92 -15.67 6.90
N ARG A 87 -9.37 -15.08 5.84
CA ARG A 87 -9.41 -15.67 4.48
C ARG A 87 -8.69 -17.02 4.40
N GLN A 88 -7.55 -17.16 5.07
CA GLN A 88 -6.81 -18.42 5.16
C GLN A 88 -7.58 -19.51 5.93
N GLN A 89 -8.41 -19.13 6.90
CA GLN A 89 -9.26 -20.07 7.63
C GLN A 89 -10.50 -20.52 6.83
N GLN A 90 -10.97 -19.70 5.90
CA GLN A 90 -12.16 -20.00 5.06
C GLN A 90 -11.83 -20.81 3.79
N HIS A 91 -10.58 -20.78 3.32
CA HIS A 91 -10.09 -21.61 2.23
C HIS A 91 -8.82 -22.36 2.67
N PRO A 92 -8.93 -23.50 3.36
CA PRO A 92 -7.78 -24.37 3.55
C PRO A 92 -7.32 -24.84 2.17
N VAL A 93 -6.10 -24.45 1.80
CA VAL A 93 -5.43 -25.01 0.62
C VAL A 93 -5.19 -26.49 0.96
N HIS A 94 -6.00 -27.36 0.37
CA HIS A 94 -5.89 -28.82 0.45
C HIS A 94 -4.95 -29.35 -0.62
#